data_AF-A0A0M0JP28-F1
#
_entry.id   AF-A0A0M0JP28-F1
#
_cell.length_a   1.000
_cell.length_b   1.000
_cell.length_c   1.000
_cell.angle_alpha   90.00
_cell.angle_beta   90.00
_cell.angle_gamma   90.00
#
_symmetry.space_group_name_H-M   'P 1'
#
loop_
_entity.id
_entity.type
_entity.pdbx_description
1 polymer ?
#
loop_
_entity_poly.entity_id
_entity_poly.type
_entity_poly.pdbx_seq_one_letter_code
_entity_poly.pdbx_strand_id
1 'polypeptide(L)'
;MPSSDAPFEWAVSSGGSASSIAPDGAGGAFVTGIFSGRQLFGSTTLEGYNNYDTFLMHVTALGAIDWAIQGNMSDSFGRSLTHDGSGGALVTGCFSGSSAPARAYVMHVMRSGVIDWVAVAGGKSFDNAYFTAGTSNLAQGTGIVSDGAGGALVTGWFSGVASFGSTSLESRGDLDVFVMHVTASGAIDWAVQAGGRSMTMAWVSRAMARAVHS
;
A
#
# COMPACT_ATOMS: atom_id res chain seq x y z
N MET A 1 29.79 5.86 38.66
CA MET A 1 28.33 5.69 38.53
C MET A 1 28.11 4.53 37.57
N PRO A 2 27.28 3.51 37.89
CA PRO A 2 26.97 2.50 36.89
C PRO A 2 26.08 3.15 35.82
N SER A 3 26.39 2.91 34.55
CA SER A 3 25.61 3.40 33.41
C SER A 3 24.23 2.77 33.43
N SER A 4 23.21 3.60 33.27
CA SER A 4 21.80 3.20 33.21
C SER A 4 21.42 2.72 31.80
N ASP A 5 22.25 1.87 31.21
CA ASP A 5 21.89 1.27 29.93
C ASP A 5 20.86 0.19 30.24
N ALA A 6 19.59 0.48 29.95
CA ALA A 6 18.53 -0.51 30.06
C ALA A 6 18.94 -1.74 29.23
N PRO A 7 19.00 -2.94 29.83
CA PRO A 7 19.41 -4.12 29.10
C PRO A 7 18.40 -4.38 27.98
N PHE A 8 18.90 -4.82 26.84
CA PHE A 8 18.08 -5.31 25.74
C PHE A 8 17.11 -6.39 26.25
N GLU A 9 15.80 -6.14 26.17
CA GLU A 9 14.80 -7.01 26.80
C GLU A 9 14.41 -8.21 25.93
N TRP A 10 14.24 -8.04 24.60
CA TRP A 10 13.89 -9.14 23.71
C TRP A 10 14.05 -8.79 22.20
N ALA A 11 14.18 -9.82 21.36
CA ALA A 11 13.96 -9.77 19.91
C ALA A 11 13.06 -10.93 19.47
N VAL A 12 12.24 -10.68 18.46
CA VAL A 12 11.52 -11.72 17.72
C VAL A 12 11.88 -11.62 16.24
N SER A 13 12.21 -12.76 15.66
CA SER A 13 12.41 -12.90 14.22
C SER A 13 11.25 -13.68 13.62
N SER A 14 10.89 -13.31 12.40
CA SER A 14 9.95 -14.05 11.57
C SER A 14 10.56 -14.25 10.19
N GLY A 15 9.92 -15.09 9.38
CA GLY A 15 10.19 -15.12 7.95
C GLY A 15 9.81 -13.80 7.26
N GLY A 16 10.28 -13.65 6.02
CA GLY A 16 9.97 -12.48 5.18
C GLY A 16 10.84 -11.24 5.42
N SER A 17 10.52 -10.17 4.70
CA SER A 17 11.16 -8.87 4.79
C SER A 17 10.10 -7.81 5.13
N ALA A 18 10.23 -7.20 6.29
CA ALA A 18 9.31 -6.16 6.76
C ALA A 18 9.53 -4.84 5.98
N SER A 19 8.44 -4.18 5.60
CA SER A 19 8.46 -2.90 4.89
C SER A 19 7.91 -1.75 5.74
N SER A 20 7.02 -2.03 6.70
CA SER A 20 6.39 -1.01 7.54
C SER A 20 5.89 -1.58 8.86
N ILE A 21 5.89 -0.73 9.89
CA ILE A 21 5.41 -1.00 11.24
C ILE A 21 4.56 0.18 11.74
N ALA A 22 3.50 -0.08 12.49
CA ALA A 22 2.72 0.92 13.21
C ALA A 22 2.26 0.38 14.56
N PRO A 23 2.13 1.25 15.58
CA PRO A 23 1.60 0.83 16.88
C PRO A 23 0.14 0.36 16.78
N ASP A 24 -0.23 -0.60 17.63
CA ASP A 24 -1.60 -1.10 17.75
C ASP A 24 -2.48 -0.26 18.70
N GLY A 25 -1.87 0.71 19.41
CA GLY A 25 -2.51 1.53 20.44
C GLY A 25 -2.64 0.87 21.83
N ALA A 26 -2.22 -0.38 21.99
CA ALA A 26 -2.19 -1.15 23.25
C ALA A 26 -0.77 -1.53 23.71
N GLY A 27 0.26 -1.01 23.03
CA GLY A 27 1.67 -1.25 23.33
C GLY A 27 2.33 -2.31 22.45
N GLY A 28 1.55 -2.97 21.58
CA GLY A 28 2.03 -3.82 20.51
C GLY A 28 2.21 -3.07 19.19
N ALA A 29 2.35 -3.82 18.11
CA ALA A 29 2.53 -3.28 16.77
C ALA A 29 1.98 -4.20 15.68
N PHE A 30 1.55 -3.60 14.58
CA PHE A 30 1.32 -4.27 13.32
C PHE A 30 2.54 -4.14 12.42
N VAL A 31 2.89 -5.21 11.72
CA VAL A 31 4.03 -5.24 10.78
C VAL A 31 3.59 -5.87 9.47
N THR A 32 3.84 -5.19 8.35
CA THR A 32 3.63 -5.72 7.00
C THR A 32 4.94 -5.81 6.23
N GLY A 33 4.92 -6.57 5.16
CA GLY A 33 6.06 -6.76 4.28
C GLY A 33 5.76 -7.79 3.21
N ILE A 34 6.84 -8.41 2.73
CA ILE A 34 6.80 -9.47 1.74
C ILE A 34 7.36 -10.76 2.31
N PHE A 35 6.85 -11.89 1.85
CA PHE A 35 7.41 -13.20 2.11
C PHE A 35 7.27 -14.08 0.86
N SER A 36 8.05 -15.15 0.77
CA SER A 36 7.94 -16.12 -0.32
C SER A 36 8.16 -17.53 0.20
N GLY A 37 7.50 -18.49 -0.45
CA GLY A 37 7.47 -19.88 -0.01
C GLY A 37 6.87 -20.04 1.40
N ARG A 38 7.21 -21.15 2.04
CA ARG A 38 6.74 -21.48 3.39
C ARG A 38 7.57 -20.75 4.44
N GLN A 39 6.94 -19.90 5.23
CA GLN A 39 7.58 -19.07 6.25
C GLN A 39 6.84 -19.17 7.58
N LEU A 40 7.58 -19.06 8.69
CA LEU A 40 7.04 -19.13 10.05
C LEU A 40 7.03 -17.73 10.69
N PHE A 41 5.89 -17.36 11.29
CA PHE A 41 5.65 -16.12 12.01
C PHE A 41 5.09 -16.46 13.40
N GLY A 42 5.96 -16.49 14.42
CA GLY A 42 5.59 -17.06 15.72
C GLY A 42 5.23 -18.54 15.58
N SER A 43 4.00 -18.90 15.92
CA SER A 43 3.46 -20.26 15.67
C SER A 43 2.70 -20.40 14.35
N THR A 44 2.46 -19.31 13.63
CA THR A 44 1.67 -19.29 12.40
C THR A 44 2.56 -19.54 11.18
N THR A 45 2.25 -20.57 10.41
CA THR A 45 2.94 -20.84 9.14
C THR A 45 2.13 -20.23 8.00
N LEU A 46 2.78 -19.39 7.20
CA LEU A 46 2.23 -18.86 5.94
C LEU A 46 2.90 -19.56 4.76
N GLU A 47 2.15 -19.82 3.70
CA GLU A 47 2.64 -20.48 2.48
C GLU A 47 2.39 -19.60 1.27
N GLY A 48 3.44 -18.89 0.85
CA GLY A 48 3.42 -18.02 -0.32
C GLY A 48 3.53 -18.82 -1.62
N TYR A 49 2.95 -18.29 -2.70
CA TYR A 49 2.86 -18.96 -3.99
C TYR A 49 3.95 -18.46 -4.94
N ASN A 50 4.96 -19.30 -5.26
CA ASN A 50 6.02 -19.11 -6.27
C ASN A 50 6.88 -17.81 -6.22
N ASN A 51 6.33 -16.69 -5.76
CA ASN A 51 6.86 -15.33 -5.77
C ASN A 51 6.56 -14.66 -4.40
N TYR A 52 6.67 -13.33 -4.33
CA TYR A 52 6.41 -12.57 -3.11
C TYR A 52 4.91 -12.35 -2.87
N ASP A 53 4.50 -12.56 -1.63
CA ASP A 53 3.16 -12.28 -1.12
C ASP A 53 3.23 -11.30 0.06
N THR A 54 2.17 -10.52 0.22
CA THR A 54 1.99 -9.64 1.37
C THR A 54 1.74 -10.47 2.62
N PHE A 55 2.47 -10.20 3.69
CA PHE A 55 2.04 -10.60 5.04
C PHE A 55 1.61 -9.39 5.86
N LEU A 56 0.79 -9.65 6.88
CA LEU A 56 0.58 -8.77 8.01
C LEU A 56 0.67 -9.63 9.28
N MET A 57 1.38 -9.14 10.29
CA MET A 57 1.43 -9.76 11.61
C MET A 57 1.17 -8.74 12.69
N HIS A 58 0.75 -9.25 13.85
CA HIS A 58 0.69 -8.48 15.08
C HIS A 58 1.74 -8.99 16.06
N VAL A 59 2.39 -8.04 16.73
CA VAL A 59 3.36 -8.26 17.78
C VAL A 59 2.79 -7.64 19.04
N THR A 60 2.58 -8.47 20.07
CA THR A 60 2.05 -8.03 21.37
C THR A 60 3.03 -7.11 22.09
N ALA A 61 2.56 -6.41 23.13
CA ALA A 61 3.41 -5.56 23.98
C ALA A 61 4.56 -6.31 24.69
N LEU A 62 4.46 -7.64 24.79
CA LEU A 62 5.51 -8.51 25.35
C LEU A 62 6.46 -9.07 24.26
N GLY A 63 6.29 -8.63 23.01
CA GLY A 63 7.12 -9.04 21.89
C GLY A 63 6.71 -10.33 21.20
N ALA A 64 5.66 -11.03 21.64
CA ALA A 64 5.21 -12.25 20.98
C ALA A 64 4.39 -11.95 19.71
N ILE A 65 4.62 -12.71 18.62
CA ILE A 65 3.71 -12.75 17.46
C ILE A 65 2.55 -13.69 17.80
N ASP A 66 1.36 -13.14 17.99
CA ASP A 66 0.14 -13.89 18.33
C ASP A 66 -0.65 -14.31 17.08
N TRP A 67 -0.57 -13.52 16.00
CA TRP A 67 -1.13 -13.89 14.70
C TRP A 67 -0.36 -13.30 13.52
N ALA A 68 -0.48 -13.97 12.38
CA ALA A 68 0.00 -13.51 11.09
C ALA A 68 -0.95 -13.99 9.98
N ILE A 69 -1.09 -13.20 8.93
CA ILE A 69 -1.92 -13.50 7.77
C ILE A 69 -1.22 -13.15 6.47
N GLN A 70 -1.63 -13.82 5.39
CA GLN A 70 -1.32 -13.45 4.03
C GLN A 70 -2.41 -12.53 3.48
N GLY A 71 -2.04 -11.56 2.62
CA GLY A 71 -2.98 -10.60 2.02
C GLY A 71 -3.96 -11.16 0.98
N ASN A 72 -4.06 -12.48 0.80
CA ASN A 72 -4.95 -13.17 -0.14
C ASN A 72 -4.88 -12.70 -1.62
N MET A 73 -3.79 -12.02 -2.01
CA MET A 73 -3.54 -11.54 -3.37
C MET A 73 -2.24 -12.17 -3.89
N SER A 74 -2.30 -12.81 -5.06
CA SER A 74 -1.11 -13.36 -5.74
C SER A 74 -0.13 -12.25 -6.11
N ASP A 75 1.16 -12.54 -5.98
CA ASP A 75 2.27 -11.66 -6.34
C ASP A 75 2.08 -10.24 -5.77
N SER A 76 1.95 -10.16 -4.45
CA SER A 76 1.58 -8.94 -3.73
C SER A 76 2.70 -8.42 -2.84
N PHE A 77 2.76 -7.10 -2.70
CA PHE A 77 3.77 -6.37 -1.95
C PHE A 77 3.11 -5.46 -0.93
N GLY A 78 3.18 -5.78 0.36
CA GLY A 78 2.84 -4.85 1.44
C GLY A 78 3.91 -3.77 1.52
N ARG A 79 3.52 -2.49 1.38
CA ARG A 79 4.46 -1.35 1.33
C ARG A 79 4.39 -0.45 2.55
N SER A 80 3.19 -0.18 3.03
CA SER A 80 2.97 0.71 4.17
C SER A 80 1.71 0.29 4.90
N LEU A 81 1.68 0.51 6.22
CA LEU A 81 0.50 0.29 7.03
C LEU A 81 0.27 1.44 8.01
N THR A 82 -0.95 1.51 8.53
CA THR A 82 -1.35 2.43 9.59
C THR A 82 -2.42 1.78 10.47
N HIS A 83 -2.59 2.28 11.69
CA HIS A 83 -3.67 1.87 12.61
C HIS A 83 -5.00 2.46 12.13
N ASP A 84 -6.09 1.72 12.30
CA ASP A 84 -7.43 2.10 11.81
C ASP A 84 -8.28 2.97 12.76
N GLY A 85 -7.78 3.29 13.96
CA GLY A 85 -8.57 3.94 15.01
C GLY A 85 -9.27 2.99 15.99
N SER A 86 -9.61 1.77 15.56
CA SER A 86 -10.36 0.75 16.31
C SER A 86 -9.53 -0.46 16.79
N GLY A 87 -8.22 -0.46 16.52
CA GLY A 87 -7.29 -1.52 16.92
C GLY A 87 -7.08 -2.58 15.85
N GLY A 88 -7.52 -2.32 14.62
CA GLY A 88 -7.09 -3.01 13.41
C GLY A 88 -6.03 -2.22 12.65
N ALA A 89 -5.75 -2.66 11.43
CA ALA A 89 -4.74 -2.10 10.55
C ALA A 89 -5.28 -1.87 9.15
N LEU A 90 -4.79 -0.81 8.51
CA LEU A 90 -4.97 -0.51 7.10
C LEU A 90 -3.62 -0.68 6.41
N VAL A 91 -3.55 -1.54 5.40
CA VAL A 91 -2.33 -1.86 4.66
C VAL A 91 -2.49 -1.43 3.21
N THR A 92 -1.47 -0.76 2.65
CA THR A 92 -1.40 -0.48 1.21
C THR A 92 -0.20 -1.14 0.57
N GLY A 93 -0.33 -1.37 -0.73
CA GLY A 93 0.68 -2.02 -1.52
C GLY A 93 0.30 -2.11 -2.99
N CYS A 94 0.91 -3.07 -3.67
CA CYS A 94 0.52 -3.45 -5.01
C CYS A 94 0.47 -4.97 -5.17
N PHE A 95 -0.23 -5.42 -6.20
CA PHE A 95 -0.22 -6.83 -6.61
C PHE A 95 -0.38 -6.96 -8.12
N SER A 96 0.20 -7.99 -8.72
CA SER A 96 0.03 -8.32 -10.13
C SER A 96 -0.56 -9.72 -10.26
N GLY A 97 -1.71 -9.87 -10.90
CA GLY A 97 -2.10 -11.23 -11.33
C GLY A 97 -1.10 -11.79 -12.33
N SER A 98 -1.08 -13.11 -12.54
CA SER A 98 -0.13 -13.82 -13.43
C SER A 98 -0.11 -13.37 -14.90
N SER A 99 -0.96 -12.42 -15.29
CA SER A 99 -1.01 -11.81 -16.63
C SER A 99 -1.66 -10.41 -16.63
N ALA A 100 -1.71 -9.73 -15.48
CA ALA A 100 -2.41 -8.46 -15.31
C ALA A 100 -1.45 -7.35 -14.86
N PRO A 101 -1.70 -6.08 -15.25
CA PRO A 101 -0.95 -4.96 -14.72
C PRO A 101 -1.02 -4.92 -13.18
N ALA A 102 0.07 -4.44 -12.56
CA ALA A 102 0.10 -4.17 -11.13
C ALA A 102 -1.00 -3.18 -10.74
N ARG A 103 -1.75 -3.51 -9.68
CA ARG A 103 -2.82 -2.67 -9.12
C ARG A 103 -2.47 -2.29 -7.69
N ALA A 104 -2.86 -1.09 -7.30
CA ALA A 104 -2.79 -0.65 -5.92
C ALA A 104 -3.92 -1.32 -5.13
N TYR A 105 -3.66 -1.63 -3.87
CA TYR A 105 -4.70 -2.08 -2.96
C TYR A 105 -4.66 -1.32 -1.63
N VAL A 106 -5.79 -1.34 -0.94
CA VAL A 106 -5.91 -1.07 0.49
C VAL A 106 -6.65 -2.23 1.11
N MET A 107 -6.08 -2.82 2.15
CA MET A 107 -6.67 -3.93 2.88
C MET A 107 -6.89 -3.48 4.32
N HIS A 108 -8.12 -3.64 4.81
CA HIS A 108 -8.43 -3.50 6.23
C HIS A 108 -8.42 -4.85 6.92
N VAL A 109 -7.73 -4.89 8.06
CA VAL A 109 -7.60 -6.09 8.89
C VAL A 109 -8.04 -5.75 10.29
N MET A 110 -9.05 -6.47 10.78
CA MET A 110 -9.54 -6.34 12.14
C MET A 110 -8.47 -6.79 13.15
N ARG A 111 -8.62 -6.35 14.40
CA ARG A 111 -7.75 -6.77 15.52
C ARG A 111 -7.59 -8.29 15.67
N SER A 112 -8.60 -9.05 15.25
CA SER A 112 -8.60 -10.51 15.25
C SER A 112 -7.72 -11.15 14.17
N GLY A 113 -7.07 -10.36 13.31
CA GLY A 113 -6.33 -10.84 12.15
C GLY A 113 -7.24 -11.23 10.97
N VAL A 114 -8.53 -10.89 11.00
CA VAL A 114 -9.45 -11.17 9.90
C VAL A 114 -9.47 -9.99 8.93
N ILE A 115 -9.31 -10.27 7.64
CA ILE A 115 -9.47 -9.27 6.57
C ILE A 115 -10.96 -8.95 6.45
N ASP A 116 -11.34 -7.69 6.62
CA ASP A 116 -12.73 -7.22 6.48
C ASP A 116 -13.04 -6.91 5.02
N TRP A 117 -12.24 -6.02 4.41
CA TRP A 117 -12.38 -5.63 3.02
C TRP A 117 -11.04 -5.33 2.34
N VAL A 118 -11.06 -5.37 1.01
CA VAL A 118 -9.96 -4.97 0.14
C VAL A 118 -10.48 -4.04 -0.96
N ALA A 119 -9.98 -2.80 -0.98
CA ALA A 119 -10.19 -1.84 -2.05
C ALA A 119 -9.05 -1.95 -3.08
N VAL A 120 -9.37 -1.91 -4.37
CA VAL A 120 -8.37 -2.03 -5.45
C VAL A 120 -8.50 -0.86 -6.43
N ALA A 121 -7.37 -0.28 -6.80
CA ALA A 121 -7.25 0.76 -7.82
C ALA A 121 -6.20 0.40 -8.88
N GLY A 122 -6.42 0.78 -10.13
CA GLY A 122 -5.54 0.45 -11.26
C GLY A 122 -6.30 0.01 -12.51
N GLY A 123 -5.56 -0.30 -13.59
CA GLY A 123 -6.12 -0.54 -14.91
C GLY A 123 -7.07 -1.75 -15.01
N LYS A 124 -8.18 -1.56 -15.73
CA LYS A 124 -9.12 -2.62 -16.16
C LYS A 124 -8.80 -3.23 -17.54
N SER A 125 -7.72 -2.79 -18.19
CA SER A 125 -7.41 -3.18 -19.58
C SER A 125 -6.49 -4.40 -19.69
N PHE A 126 -6.80 -5.26 -20.66
CA PHE A 126 -6.15 -6.54 -21.02
C PHE A 126 -4.70 -6.43 -21.54
N ASP A 127 -3.97 -5.35 -21.25
CA ASP A 127 -2.58 -5.26 -21.66
C ASP A 127 -1.68 -5.88 -20.59
N ASN A 128 -1.26 -7.10 -20.90
CA ASN A 128 -0.24 -7.87 -20.22
C ASN A 128 1.10 -7.14 -20.37
N ALA A 129 1.47 -6.32 -19.38
CA ALA A 129 2.87 -5.96 -19.24
C ALA A 129 3.38 -6.31 -17.86
N TYR A 130 4.24 -7.32 -17.88
CA TYR A 130 5.34 -7.48 -16.95
C TYR A 130 6.07 -6.14 -16.80
N PHE A 131 6.48 -5.80 -15.56
CA PHE A 131 7.27 -4.65 -15.12
C PHE A 131 8.28 -4.08 -16.15
N THR A 132 7.79 -3.39 -17.19
CA THR A 132 8.63 -2.80 -18.24
C THR A 132 8.21 -1.35 -18.38
N ALA A 133 9.12 -0.45 -18.02
CA ALA A 133 8.94 0.98 -18.24
C ALA A 133 8.61 1.22 -19.72
N GLY A 134 7.47 1.89 -19.99
CA GLY A 134 7.07 2.29 -21.34
C GLY A 134 5.72 1.74 -21.82
N THR A 135 5.17 0.68 -21.22
CA THR A 135 3.82 0.19 -21.53
C THR A 135 3.21 -0.54 -20.33
N SER A 136 2.22 0.06 -19.65
CA SER A 136 1.01 -0.61 -19.10
C SER A 136 0.27 0.25 -18.08
N ASN A 137 -1.03 -0.03 -17.96
CA ASN A 137 -1.97 0.64 -17.07
C ASN A 137 -1.80 0.20 -15.59
N LEU A 138 -0.71 0.63 -14.95
CA LEU A 138 -0.30 0.20 -13.60
C LEU A 138 -0.72 1.19 -12.53
N ALA A 139 -0.91 0.73 -11.29
CA ALA A 139 -0.97 1.57 -10.09
C ALA A 139 -0.26 0.89 -8.91
N GLN A 140 0.40 1.68 -8.05
CA GLN A 140 1.01 1.19 -6.82
C GLN A 140 0.72 2.12 -5.63
N GLY A 141 0.19 1.56 -4.54
CA GLY A 141 0.14 2.24 -3.24
C GLY A 141 1.50 2.24 -2.57
N THR A 142 1.91 3.38 -2.02
CA THR A 142 3.25 3.57 -1.42
C THR A 142 3.20 4.13 -0.01
N GLY A 143 2.18 4.93 0.31
CA GLY A 143 1.97 5.50 1.63
C GLY A 143 0.48 5.47 1.98
N ILE A 144 0.19 5.28 3.26
CA ILE A 144 -1.18 5.25 3.77
C ILE A 144 -1.24 5.95 5.13
N VAL A 145 -2.32 6.70 5.35
CA VAL A 145 -2.68 7.27 6.65
C VAL A 145 -4.16 7.05 6.90
N SER A 146 -4.54 6.80 8.15
CA SER A 146 -5.95 6.69 8.53
C SER A 146 -6.64 8.05 8.40
N ASP A 147 -7.90 8.04 8.00
CA ASP A 147 -8.77 9.21 8.03
C ASP A 147 -9.38 9.48 9.43
N GLY A 148 -9.16 8.58 10.40
CA GLY A 148 -9.75 8.63 11.74
C GLY A 148 -11.20 8.14 11.84
N ALA A 149 -11.81 7.72 10.74
CA ALA A 149 -13.18 7.22 10.64
C ALA A 149 -13.25 5.74 10.18
N GLY A 150 -12.11 5.05 10.13
CA GLY A 150 -11.98 3.67 9.67
C GLY A 150 -11.62 3.54 8.18
N GLY A 151 -11.51 4.67 7.47
CA GLY A 151 -11.00 4.76 6.11
C GLY A 151 -9.52 5.19 6.07
N ALA A 152 -9.06 5.54 4.87
CA ALA A 152 -7.67 5.87 4.62
C ALA A 152 -7.49 6.88 3.49
N LEU A 153 -6.46 7.71 3.61
CA LEU A 153 -5.85 8.41 2.47
C LEU A 153 -4.61 7.64 2.01
N VAL A 154 -4.51 7.39 0.71
CA VAL A 154 -3.43 6.62 0.11
C VAL A 154 -2.75 7.41 -0.98
N THR A 155 -1.42 7.40 -0.96
CA THR A 155 -0.58 7.99 -2.01
C THR A 155 0.13 6.91 -2.80
N GLY A 156 0.33 7.18 -4.08
CA GLY A 156 1.00 6.23 -4.95
C GLY A 156 1.31 6.82 -6.31
N TRP A 157 1.69 5.96 -7.24
CA TRP A 157 1.94 6.34 -8.62
C TRP A 157 1.21 5.40 -9.57
N PHE A 158 0.94 5.88 -10.77
CA PHE A 158 0.28 5.12 -11.82
C PHE A 158 0.75 5.56 -13.21
N SER A 159 0.57 4.69 -14.20
CA SER A 159 0.86 4.94 -15.62
C SER A 159 -0.36 4.58 -16.47
N GLY A 160 -0.53 5.26 -17.61
CA GLY A 160 -1.66 5.04 -18.50
C GLY A 160 -2.99 5.42 -17.85
N VAL A 161 -4.04 4.64 -18.14
CA VAL A 161 -5.37 4.87 -17.58
C VAL A 161 -5.61 3.93 -16.39
N ALA A 162 -5.83 4.51 -15.21
CA ALA A 162 -6.12 3.79 -13.98
C ALA A 162 -7.52 4.15 -13.43
N SER A 163 -8.24 3.13 -12.96
CA SER A 163 -9.55 3.31 -12.31
C SER A 163 -9.43 3.34 -10.79
N PHE A 164 -10.11 4.29 -10.17
CA PHE A 164 -10.20 4.54 -8.74
C PHE A 164 -11.68 4.62 -8.36
N GLY A 165 -12.30 3.47 -8.08
CA GLY A 165 -13.76 3.40 -7.96
C GLY A 165 -14.44 3.80 -9.27
N SER A 166 -15.24 4.86 -9.23
CA SER A 166 -15.90 5.47 -10.41
C SER A 166 -15.03 6.51 -11.12
N THR A 167 -13.92 6.94 -10.52
CA THR A 167 -13.02 7.96 -11.08
C THR A 167 -11.98 7.30 -11.99
N SER A 168 -11.77 7.85 -13.19
CA SER A 168 -10.72 7.39 -14.12
C SER A 168 -9.68 8.50 -14.28
N LEU A 169 -8.42 8.17 -14.07
CA LEU A 169 -7.29 9.08 -14.22
C LEU A 169 -6.38 8.57 -15.34
N GLU A 170 -5.86 9.48 -16.16
CA GLU A 170 -4.90 9.20 -17.23
C GLU A 170 -3.61 9.95 -16.93
N SER A 171 -2.49 9.22 -16.87
CA SER A 171 -1.18 9.80 -16.58
C SER A 171 -0.77 10.76 -17.69
N ARG A 172 -0.22 11.91 -17.30
CA ARG A 172 0.17 12.99 -18.22
C ARG A 172 1.58 12.80 -18.78
N GLY A 173 2.34 11.86 -18.24
CA GLY A 173 3.63 11.37 -18.74
C GLY A 173 3.77 9.88 -18.44
N ASP A 174 5.02 9.44 -18.22
CA ASP A 174 5.32 8.04 -17.91
C ASP A 174 4.67 7.58 -16.60
N LEU A 175 4.73 8.42 -15.57
CA LEU A 175 4.17 8.18 -14.25
C LEU A 175 3.60 9.48 -13.68
N ASP A 176 2.39 9.41 -13.15
CA ASP A 176 1.79 10.48 -12.33
C ASP A 176 1.54 9.96 -10.90
N VAL A 177 1.54 10.88 -9.93
CA VAL A 177 1.18 10.59 -8.55
C VAL A 177 -0.35 10.58 -8.44
N PHE A 178 -0.89 9.67 -7.64
CA PHE A 178 -2.28 9.74 -7.20
C PHE A 178 -2.37 9.94 -5.69
N VAL A 179 -3.46 10.59 -5.28
CA VAL A 179 -4.00 10.51 -3.92
C VAL A 179 -5.42 10.00 -4.05
N MET A 180 -5.77 8.96 -3.29
CA MET A 180 -7.13 8.46 -3.21
C MET A 180 -7.58 8.38 -1.75
N HIS A 181 -8.89 8.43 -1.56
CA HIS A 181 -9.50 8.11 -0.29
C HIS A 181 -10.30 6.81 -0.40
N VAL A 182 -10.22 6.01 0.65
CA VAL A 182 -10.99 4.79 0.82
C VAL A 182 -11.81 4.96 2.08
N THR A 183 -13.11 4.84 1.95
CA THR A 183 -14.05 4.91 3.06
C THR A 183 -13.93 3.68 3.98
N ALA A 184 -14.51 3.77 5.18
CA ALA A 184 -14.54 2.66 6.15
C ALA A 184 -15.24 1.38 5.66
N SER A 185 -16.02 1.46 4.58
CA SER A 185 -16.64 0.30 3.92
C SER A 185 -15.82 -0.27 2.76
N GLY A 186 -14.60 0.25 2.54
CA GLY A 186 -13.71 -0.18 1.46
C GLY A 186 -14.05 0.41 0.09
N ALA A 187 -14.94 1.40 0.00
CA ALA A 187 -15.23 2.10 -1.26
C ALA A 187 -14.24 3.25 -1.50
N ILE A 188 -13.72 3.35 -2.73
CA ILE A 188 -12.97 4.52 -3.19
C ILE A 188 -13.99 5.58 -3.65
N ASP A 189 -14.11 6.67 -2.92
CA ASP A 189 -15.09 7.74 -3.19
C ASP A 189 -14.51 8.89 -4.01
N TRP A 190 -13.22 9.21 -3.84
CA TRP A 190 -12.51 10.18 -4.67
C TRP A 190 -11.05 9.81 -4.92
N ALA A 191 -10.54 10.28 -6.05
CA ALA A 191 -9.11 10.24 -6.37
C ALA A 191 -8.71 11.49 -7.15
N VAL A 192 -7.50 11.97 -6.90
CA VAL A 192 -6.89 13.09 -7.61
C VAL A 192 -5.50 12.71 -8.06
N GLN A 193 -5.07 13.26 -9.20
CA GLN A 193 -3.70 13.09 -9.71
C GLN A 193 -2.88 14.37 -9.57
N ALA A 194 -1.60 14.21 -9.28
CA ALA A 194 -0.59 15.25 -9.35
C ALA A 194 0.56 14.78 -10.25
N GLY A 195 0.95 15.61 -11.20
CA GLY A 195 1.89 15.22 -12.25
C GLY A 195 1.77 16.15 -13.45
N GLY A 196 2.87 16.29 -14.17
CA GLY A 196 3.00 17.17 -15.33
C GLY A 196 3.41 16.39 -16.56
N ARG A 197 3.05 16.90 -17.73
CA ARG A 197 3.58 16.41 -19.00
C ARG A 197 5.05 16.83 -19.09
N SER A 198 5.98 16.05 -18.53
CA SER A 198 7.37 15.87 -19.03
C SER A 198 8.42 15.66 -17.92
N MET A 199 9.36 14.73 -18.18
CA MET A 199 10.76 14.92 -17.81
C MET A 199 11.35 16.04 -18.68
N THR A 200 11.12 17.32 -18.36
CA THR A 200 11.43 18.36 -19.37
C THR A 200 12.91 18.68 -19.43
N MET A 201 13.60 18.25 -20.49
CA MET A 201 14.57 19.13 -21.16
C MET A 201 13.84 19.91 -22.25
N ALA A 202 13.43 21.12 -21.85
CA ALA A 202 13.17 22.32 -22.66
C ALA A 202 11.99 22.29 -23.68
N TRP A 203 11.17 23.32 -23.84
CA TRP A 203 11.29 24.75 -23.57
C TRP A 203 9.95 25.33 -23.13
N VAL A 204 9.97 26.27 -22.18
CA VAL A 204 8.84 27.17 -21.94
C VAL A 204 8.81 28.20 -23.07
N SER A 205 7.78 28.18 -23.93
CA SER A 205 7.37 29.35 -24.70
C SER A 205 5.94 29.73 -24.33
N ARG A 206 5.85 30.97 -23.81
CA ARG A 206 4.68 31.70 -23.31
C ARG A 206 3.44 31.61 -24.22
N ALA A 207 2.25 31.62 -23.59
CA ALA A 207 1.23 32.66 -23.84
C ALA A 207 0.08 32.60 -22.82
N MET A 208 0.06 33.51 -21.84
CA MET A 208 -1.18 34.12 -21.35
C MET A 208 -0.86 35.47 -20.72
N ALA A 209 -1.00 36.54 -21.50
CA ALA A 209 -1.14 37.89 -21.00
C ALA A 209 -1.97 38.69 -22.00
N ARG A 210 -3.31 38.60 -21.90
CA ARG A 210 -4.20 39.72 -22.26
C ARG A 210 -5.63 39.44 -21.78
N ALA A 211 -6.06 40.17 -20.76
CA ALA A 211 -7.38 40.82 -20.69
C ALA A 211 -7.56 41.47 -19.30
N VAL A 212 -7.32 42.77 -19.19
CA VAL A 212 -8.25 43.72 -18.55
C VAL A 212 -7.97 45.09 -19.18
N HIS A 213 -8.93 45.60 -19.96
CA HIS A 213 -9.38 47.00 -20.07
C HIS A 213 -10.23 47.15 -21.35
N SER A 214 -11.54 47.13 -21.17
CA SER A 214 -12.52 48.01 -21.83
C SER A 214 -13.80 47.97 -20.99
#